data_AF-A0A7X4D881-F1
#
_entry.id   AF-A0A7X4D881-F1
#
_cell.length_a   1.000
_cell.length_b   1.000
_cell.length_c   1.000
_cell.angle_alpha   90.00
_cell.angle_beta   90.00
_cell.angle_gamma   90.00
#
_symmetry.space_group_name_H-M   'P 1'
#
loop_
_entity.id
_entity.type
_entity.pdbx_description
1 polymer ?
#
loop_
_entity_poly.entity_id
_entity_poly.type
_entity_poly.pdbx_seq_one_letter_code
_entity_poly.pdbx_strand_id
1 'polypeptide(L)'
;MEKTGYLFISLLRRTNEKPYHHETVMKTLLFSILVLSCCLATALSAAELETIENVTLIEAGLNDGDSFKVRANGKTLHLRLYYVDCPETTAGTDAELERIREQQYHFGLADPEAVVRFGKQATDYVKRVLSRPFTVHTGYAFAPGRSATGRYYAFIETHDGRDLGYVLIEQGLARIHGKTRPDPHDTPSETVLEELQDMRSIAMLNHAGIWGETDPRLLSEMHKLQREKDQERKSLRKKLNAKRTSCDEPIDLNTASTDHLQQLPRIGKVRAATIVAGRPYQSVDDLSKIPGIGEKTLAKIRPCLTVRN
;
A
#
# COMPACT_ATOMS: atom_id res chain seq x y z
N MET A 1 10.53 -26.99 95.92
CA MET A 1 9.56 -25.97 96.35
C MET A 1 8.60 -25.78 95.19
N GLU A 2 7.53 -26.57 95.18
CA GLU A 2 6.15 -26.14 95.49
C GLU A 2 5.49 -25.45 94.29
N LYS A 3 4.57 -26.13 93.58
CA LYS A 3 3.09 -26.12 93.77
C LYS A 3 2.48 -24.82 93.22
N THR A 4 1.32 -24.70 92.59
CA THR A 4 0.27 -25.54 91.98
C THR A 4 -0.71 -24.51 91.38
N GLY A 5 -1.38 -24.78 90.25
CA GLY A 5 -2.42 -23.90 89.71
C GLY A 5 -3.26 -24.57 88.62
N TYR A 6 -4.18 -25.45 89.04
CA TYR A 6 -5.34 -26.05 88.36
C TYR A 6 -6.30 -24.96 87.80
N LEU A 7 -7.27 -25.11 86.87
CA LEU A 7 -7.82 -26.19 86.02
C LEU A 7 -9.04 -25.59 85.24
N PHE A 8 -9.29 -26.04 84.00
CA PHE A 8 -10.57 -26.20 83.25
C PHE A 8 -11.57 -25.01 83.01
N ILE A 9 -12.04 -24.81 81.76
CA ILE A 9 -13.33 -25.30 81.17
C ILE A 9 -13.54 -24.68 79.75
N SER A 10 -14.16 -25.51 78.89
CA SER A 10 -14.65 -25.38 77.50
C SER A 10 -15.29 -24.07 77.01
N LEU A 11 -15.25 -23.83 75.68
CA LEU A 11 -16.46 -23.89 74.81
C LEU A 11 -16.17 -23.67 73.30
N LEU A 12 -16.90 -24.44 72.50
CA LEU A 12 -16.94 -24.51 71.03
C LEU A 12 -17.21 -23.16 70.33
N ARG A 13 -16.55 -22.93 69.19
CA ARG A 13 -17.14 -22.14 68.09
C ARG A 13 -16.74 -22.69 66.71
N ARG A 14 -17.75 -23.22 66.00
CA ARG A 14 -17.73 -23.57 64.57
C ARG A 14 -17.49 -22.34 63.70
N THR A 15 -16.62 -22.45 62.70
CA THR A 15 -16.72 -21.76 61.40
C THR A 15 -16.05 -22.64 60.34
N ASN A 16 -16.77 -23.50 59.63
CA ASN A 16 -17.40 -23.27 58.32
C ASN A 16 -16.36 -23.21 57.17
N GLU A 17 -16.06 -24.38 56.59
CA GLU A 17 -15.28 -24.55 55.36
C GLU A 17 -16.11 -24.10 54.14
N LYS A 18 -15.50 -23.34 53.22
CA LYS A 18 -16.05 -23.05 51.89
C LYS A 18 -15.28 -23.83 50.83
N PRO A 19 -15.93 -24.53 49.89
CA PRO A 19 -15.27 -25.12 48.74
C PRO A 19 -15.27 -24.13 47.57
N TYR A 20 -14.11 -23.82 47.00
CA TYR A 20 -13.99 -23.11 45.73
C TYR A 20 -12.79 -23.67 44.95
N HIS A 21 -13.07 -24.22 43.76
CA HIS A 21 -12.21 -24.30 42.55
C HIS A 21 -12.36 -25.63 41.81
N HIS A 22 -13.42 -25.75 41.01
CA HIS A 22 -13.42 -26.72 39.90
C HIS A 22 -14.10 -26.18 38.63
N GLU A 23 -15.00 -25.19 38.72
CA GLU A 23 -15.63 -24.60 37.52
C GLU A 23 -14.77 -23.56 36.77
N THR A 24 -13.84 -22.89 37.45
CA THR A 24 -13.03 -21.83 36.81
C THR A 24 -11.96 -22.39 35.88
N VAL A 25 -11.42 -23.57 36.17
CA VAL A 25 -10.33 -24.17 35.38
C VAL A 25 -10.85 -24.68 34.03
N MET A 26 -12.08 -25.19 33.98
CA MET A 26 -12.65 -25.76 32.75
C MET A 26 -13.14 -24.68 31.75
N LYS A 27 -13.59 -23.51 32.24
CA LYS A 27 -13.92 -22.36 31.37
C LYS A 27 -12.69 -21.67 30.79
N THR A 28 -11.55 -21.72 31.47
CA THR A 28 -10.30 -21.12 30.99
C THR A 28 -9.64 -21.96 29.89
N LEU A 29 -9.80 -23.29 29.94
CA LEU A 29 -9.26 -24.22 28.94
C LEU A 29 -10.06 -24.21 27.61
N LEU A 30 -11.39 -24.05 27.68
CA LEU A 30 -12.25 -23.92 26.49
C LEU A 30 -12.09 -22.55 25.79
N PHE A 31 -11.76 -21.50 26.54
CA PHE A 31 -11.49 -20.18 25.97
C PHE A 31 -10.13 -20.11 25.26
N SER A 32 -9.14 -20.88 25.73
CA SER A 32 -7.81 -20.93 25.09
C SER A 32 -7.80 -21.76 23.80
N ILE A 33 -8.67 -22.77 23.67
CA ILE A 33 -8.83 -23.52 22.40
C ILE A 33 -9.68 -22.73 21.38
N LEU A 34 -10.65 -21.93 21.82
CA LEU A 34 -11.44 -21.07 20.93
C LEU A 34 -10.64 -19.84 20.44
N VAL A 35 -9.73 -19.30 21.26
CA VAL A 35 -8.83 -18.21 20.85
C VAL A 35 -7.69 -18.71 19.96
N LEU A 36 -7.27 -19.98 20.08
CA LEU A 36 -6.26 -20.57 19.19
C LEU A 36 -6.83 -20.99 17.82
N SER A 37 -8.13 -21.28 17.74
CA SER A 37 -8.82 -21.59 16.46
C SER A 37 -9.29 -20.33 15.71
N CYS A 38 -9.51 -19.20 16.40
CA CYS A 38 -9.93 -17.94 15.78
C CYS A 38 -8.77 -17.03 15.33
N CYS A 39 -7.52 -17.44 15.57
CA CYS A 39 -6.32 -16.77 15.04
C CYS A 39 -5.85 -17.35 13.70
N LEU A 40 -6.61 -18.28 13.09
CA LEU A 40 -6.57 -18.53 11.64
C LEU A 40 -7.48 -17.54 10.90
N ALA A 41 -7.52 -16.29 11.36
CA ALA A 41 -7.97 -15.17 10.54
C ALA A 41 -6.94 -15.03 9.43
N THR A 42 -7.23 -15.70 8.31
CA THR A 42 -6.61 -15.56 7.00
C THR A 42 -5.85 -14.24 6.89
N ALA A 43 -4.54 -14.30 7.09
CA ALA A 43 -3.67 -13.32 6.47
C ALA A 43 -4.06 -13.35 4.99
N LEU A 44 -4.57 -12.24 4.49
CA LEU A 44 -4.79 -12.06 3.06
C LEU A 44 -3.39 -12.13 2.45
N SER A 45 -2.93 -13.35 2.14
CA SER A 45 -1.61 -13.56 1.55
C SER A 45 -1.61 -12.76 0.26
N ALA A 46 -0.62 -11.88 0.10
CA ALA A 46 -0.37 -11.29 -1.20
C ALA A 46 -0.22 -12.45 -2.20
N ALA A 47 -0.89 -12.38 -3.34
CA ALA A 47 -0.85 -13.46 -4.32
C ALA A 47 0.60 -13.91 -4.55
N GLU A 48 0.80 -15.22 -4.45
CA GLU A 48 2.10 -15.88 -4.63
C GLU A 48 2.69 -15.47 -5.99
N LEU A 49 4.02 -15.34 -6.04
CA LEU A 49 4.69 -14.96 -7.29
C LEU A 49 4.69 -16.18 -8.23
N GLU A 50 4.17 -16.01 -9.43
CA GLU A 50 4.42 -16.94 -10.54
C GLU A 50 5.77 -16.58 -11.16
N THR A 51 6.64 -17.59 -11.31
CA THR A 51 7.90 -17.48 -12.05
C THR A 51 7.68 -17.91 -13.50
N ILE A 52 8.04 -17.03 -14.43
CA ILE A 52 7.96 -17.27 -15.87
C ILE A 52 9.35 -17.08 -16.47
N GLU A 53 9.92 -18.17 -16.96
CA GLU A 53 11.23 -18.18 -17.60
C GLU A 53 11.14 -17.86 -19.11
N ASN A 54 12.29 -17.59 -19.72
CA ASN A 54 12.45 -17.36 -21.16
C ASN A 54 11.56 -16.22 -21.70
N VAL A 55 11.32 -15.21 -20.87
CA VAL A 55 10.56 -14.02 -21.25
C VAL A 55 11.42 -13.13 -22.14
N THR A 56 10.80 -12.52 -23.15
CA THR A 56 11.49 -11.61 -24.09
C THR A 56 10.83 -10.24 -24.09
N LEU A 57 11.65 -9.20 -24.23
CA LEU A 57 11.17 -7.81 -24.34
C LEU A 57 10.46 -7.62 -25.69
N ILE A 58 9.30 -6.96 -25.67
CA ILE A 58 8.62 -6.50 -26.90
C ILE A 58 8.97 -5.04 -27.10
N GLU A 59 9.61 -4.71 -28.23
CA GLU A 59 9.82 -3.30 -28.60
C GLU A 59 8.48 -2.60 -28.81
N ALA A 60 8.23 -1.59 -27.99
CA ALA A 60 7.06 -0.74 -28.10
C ALA A 60 7.43 0.70 -27.71
N GLY A 61 6.88 1.69 -28.41
CA GLY A 61 7.19 3.11 -28.17
C GLY A 61 6.75 3.65 -26.80
N LEU A 62 5.95 2.88 -26.04
CA LEU A 62 5.52 3.23 -24.68
C LEU A 62 6.36 2.57 -23.59
N ASN A 63 7.38 1.78 -23.95
CA ASN A 63 8.29 1.21 -22.96
C ASN A 63 9.18 2.30 -22.39
N ASP A 64 9.35 2.30 -21.08
CA ASP A 64 10.29 3.14 -20.35
C ASP A 64 11.19 2.28 -19.43
N GLY A 65 11.97 2.91 -18.56
CA GLY A 65 12.93 2.24 -17.69
C GLY A 65 12.33 1.36 -16.59
N ASP A 66 11.03 1.43 -16.30
CA ASP A 66 10.42 0.61 -15.25
C ASP A 66 9.08 -0.02 -15.65
N SER A 67 8.58 0.31 -16.83
CA SER A 67 7.32 -0.14 -17.38
C SER A 67 7.50 -0.53 -18.85
N PHE A 68 7.29 -1.80 -19.16
CA PHE A 68 7.53 -2.30 -20.51
C PHE A 68 6.71 -3.53 -20.85
N LYS A 69 6.53 -3.77 -22.15
CA LYS A 69 5.83 -4.95 -22.66
C LYS A 69 6.78 -6.11 -22.87
N VAL A 70 6.30 -7.30 -22.54
CA VAL A 70 7.04 -8.55 -22.69
C VAL A 70 6.19 -9.64 -23.32
N ARG A 71 6.85 -10.63 -23.92
CA ARG A 71 6.23 -11.88 -24.35
C ARG A 71 6.57 -12.98 -23.35
N ALA A 72 5.55 -13.51 -22.68
CA ALA A 72 5.64 -14.51 -21.64
C ALA A 72 4.58 -15.60 -21.90
N ASN A 73 4.99 -16.87 -21.99
CA ASN A 73 4.08 -18.00 -22.27
C ASN A 73 3.14 -17.77 -23.48
N GLY A 74 3.68 -17.19 -24.56
CA GLY A 74 2.91 -16.86 -25.78
C GLY A 74 1.94 -15.69 -25.65
N LYS A 75 1.84 -15.05 -24.48
CA LYS A 75 0.99 -13.88 -24.21
C LYS A 75 1.81 -12.60 -24.13
N THR A 76 1.16 -11.47 -24.39
CA THR A 76 1.74 -10.15 -24.16
C THR A 76 1.34 -9.66 -22.77
N LEU A 77 2.33 -9.34 -21.93
CA LEU A 77 2.12 -8.71 -20.63
C LEU A 77 2.71 -7.30 -20.65
N HIS A 78 2.10 -6.37 -19.92
CA HIS A 78 2.67 -5.06 -19.66
C HIS A 78 3.05 -5.00 -18.18
N LEU A 79 4.35 -4.94 -17.91
CA LEU A 79 4.91 -5.03 -16.57
C LEU A 79 5.25 -3.65 -16.03
N ARG A 80 5.26 -3.52 -14.71
CA ARG A 80 5.79 -2.39 -13.94
C ARG A 80 6.67 -2.95 -12.83
N LEU A 81 7.86 -2.40 -12.61
CA LEU A 81 8.73 -2.88 -11.54
C LEU A 81 8.15 -2.58 -10.16
N TYR A 82 8.33 -3.51 -9.21
CA TYR A 82 8.22 -3.22 -7.79
C TYR A 82 9.42 -2.36 -7.33
N TYR A 83 9.26 -1.66 -6.21
CA TYR A 83 10.29 -0.89 -5.50
C TYR A 83 10.94 0.29 -6.22
N VAL A 84 10.95 0.34 -7.54
CA VAL A 84 11.69 1.34 -8.30
C VAL A 84 10.80 2.18 -9.23
N ASP A 85 11.24 3.42 -9.43
CA ASP A 85 10.66 4.37 -10.38
C ASP A 85 11.78 5.05 -11.15
N CYS A 86 11.75 4.90 -12.47
CA CYS A 86 12.69 5.54 -13.38
C CYS A 86 12.24 6.98 -13.66
N PRO A 87 13.18 7.90 -13.96
CA PRO A 87 12.82 9.26 -14.36
C PRO A 87 11.88 9.30 -15.57
N GLU A 88 10.95 10.25 -15.59
CA GLU A 88 9.99 10.43 -16.69
C GLU A 88 10.72 10.69 -18.01
N THR A 89 10.19 10.20 -19.13
CA THR A 89 10.84 10.29 -20.46
C THR A 89 10.30 11.43 -21.33
N THR A 90 9.21 12.07 -20.92
CA THR A 90 8.51 13.13 -21.65
C THR A 90 7.84 14.12 -20.72
N ALA A 91 7.53 15.32 -21.22
CA ALA A 91 6.99 16.45 -20.46
C ALA A 91 5.77 17.10 -21.16
N GLY A 92 4.83 16.28 -21.64
CA GLY A 92 3.72 16.73 -22.50
C GLY A 92 2.44 17.16 -21.77
N THR A 93 2.31 16.85 -20.49
CA THR A 93 1.10 17.09 -19.68
C THR A 93 1.44 17.67 -18.30
N ASP A 94 0.50 18.39 -17.67
CA ASP A 94 0.70 18.95 -16.33
C ASP A 94 1.04 17.88 -15.27
N ALA A 95 0.47 16.68 -15.43
CA ALA A 95 0.76 15.56 -14.54
C ALA A 95 2.20 15.03 -14.70
N GLU A 96 2.74 15.03 -15.92
CA GLU A 96 4.16 14.70 -16.17
C GLU A 96 5.08 15.79 -15.64
N LEU A 97 4.71 17.06 -15.84
CA LEU A 97 5.49 18.19 -15.33
C LEU A 97 5.59 18.16 -13.80
N GLU A 98 4.52 17.81 -13.09
CA GLU A 98 4.58 17.65 -11.63
C GLU A 98 5.46 16.46 -11.23
N ARG A 99 5.39 15.34 -11.95
CA ARG A 99 6.26 14.17 -11.71
C ARG A 99 7.73 14.48 -11.96
N ILE A 100 8.04 15.23 -13.02
CA ILE A 100 9.38 15.71 -13.32
C ILE A 100 9.88 16.60 -12.18
N ARG A 101 9.05 17.51 -11.65
CA ARG A 101 9.43 18.34 -10.49
C ARG A 101 9.69 17.50 -9.23
N GLU A 102 8.83 16.53 -8.93
CA GLU A 102 9.03 15.62 -7.80
C GLU A 102 10.35 14.83 -7.94
N GLN A 103 10.68 14.38 -9.15
CA GLN A 103 11.92 13.67 -9.45
C GLN A 103 13.13 14.61 -9.40
N GLN A 104 13.02 15.82 -9.95
CA GLN A 104 14.03 16.87 -9.84
C GLN A 104 14.39 17.12 -8.37
N TYR A 105 13.37 17.24 -7.52
CA TYR A 105 13.57 17.48 -6.09
C TYR A 105 14.20 16.28 -5.38
N HIS A 106 13.78 15.07 -5.77
CA HIS A 106 14.35 13.84 -5.22
C HIS A 106 15.85 13.74 -5.49
N PHE A 107 16.27 14.02 -6.73
CA PHE A 107 17.66 13.91 -7.18
C PHE A 107 18.48 15.19 -6.97
N GLY A 108 17.87 16.31 -6.55
CA GLY A 108 18.58 17.57 -6.29
C GLY A 108 19.15 18.21 -7.55
N LEU A 109 18.39 18.16 -8.65
CA LEU A 109 18.85 18.61 -9.97
C LEU A 109 18.57 20.11 -10.19
N ALA A 110 19.58 20.84 -10.65
CA ALA A 110 19.42 22.26 -11.00
C ALA A 110 18.52 22.44 -12.24
N ASP A 111 18.65 21.55 -13.22
CA ASP A 111 17.90 21.57 -14.48
C ASP A 111 16.90 20.39 -14.54
N PRO A 112 15.58 20.65 -14.65
CA PRO A 112 14.59 19.59 -14.80
C PRO A 112 14.73 18.78 -16.10
N GLU A 113 15.41 19.29 -17.14
CA GLU A 113 15.65 18.52 -18.37
C GLU A 113 16.51 17.27 -18.12
N ALA A 114 17.37 17.31 -17.08
CA ALA A 114 18.16 16.16 -16.66
C ALA A 114 17.28 14.94 -16.34
N VAL A 115 16.11 15.15 -15.73
CA VAL A 115 15.14 14.07 -15.45
C VAL A 115 14.77 13.35 -16.74
N VAL A 116 14.40 14.09 -17.79
CA VAL A 116 14.00 13.54 -19.09
C VAL A 116 15.15 12.82 -19.79
N ARG A 117 16.35 13.40 -19.73
CA ARG A 117 17.56 12.81 -20.31
C ARG A 117 17.90 11.47 -19.64
N PHE A 118 17.92 11.42 -18.32
CA PHE A 118 18.21 10.18 -17.58
C PHE A 118 17.07 9.17 -17.66
N GLY A 119 15.82 9.60 -17.84
CA GLY A 119 14.70 8.70 -18.13
C GLY A 119 14.88 7.95 -19.44
N LYS A 120 15.34 8.65 -20.50
CA LYS A 120 15.72 8.02 -21.77
C LYS A 120 16.93 7.09 -21.60
N GLN A 121 17.94 7.51 -20.84
CA GLN A 121 19.10 6.66 -20.53
C GLN A 121 18.71 5.38 -19.79
N ALA A 122 17.81 5.45 -18.82
CA ALA A 122 17.27 4.29 -18.11
C ALA A 122 16.52 3.35 -19.06
N THR A 123 15.69 3.92 -19.94
CA THR A 123 14.96 3.17 -20.98
C THR A 123 15.92 2.40 -21.89
N ASP A 124 16.98 3.05 -22.37
CA ASP A 124 17.96 2.41 -23.25
C ASP A 124 18.83 1.40 -22.51
N TYR A 125 19.11 1.64 -21.23
CA TYR A 125 19.79 0.68 -20.37
C TYR A 125 18.98 -0.61 -20.20
N VAL A 126 17.69 -0.50 -19.88
CA VAL A 126 16.78 -1.65 -19.76
C VAL A 126 16.69 -2.43 -21.07
N LYS A 127 16.56 -1.75 -22.21
CA LYS A 127 16.56 -2.42 -23.53
C LYS A 127 17.81 -3.27 -23.76
N ARG A 128 18.99 -2.77 -23.36
CA ARG A 128 20.25 -3.52 -23.49
C ARG A 128 20.31 -4.71 -22.54
N VAL A 129 19.98 -4.50 -21.26
CA VAL A 129 20.04 -5.56 -20.23
C VAL A 129 19.04 -6.68 -20.54
N LEU A 130 17.86 -6.34 -21.06
CA LEU A 130 16.79 -7.28 -21.41
C LEU A 130 16.81 -7.70 -22.90
N SER A 131 17.95 -7.52 -23.58
CA SER A 131 18.12 -7.96 -24.97
C SER A 131 18.19 -9.47 -25.13
N ARG A 132 18.48 -10.19 -24.03
CA ARG A 132 18.47 -11.65 -23.93
C ARG A 132 17.25 -12.09 -23.14
N PRO A 133 16.79 -13.35 -23.31
CA PRO A 133 15.72 -13.89 -22.48
C PRO A 133 16.04 -13.76 -20.99
N PHE A 134 15.02 -13.44 -20.21
CA PHE A 134 15.10 -13.19 -18.77
C PHE A 134 13.92 -13.85 -18.04
N THR A 135 13.93 -13.80 -16.72
CA THR A 135 12.89 -14.40 -15.88
C THR A 135 12.03 -13.30 -15.25
N VAL A 136 10.72 -13.54 -15.20
CA VAL A 136 9.73 -12.64 -14.60
C VAL A 136 9.11 -13.31 -13.40
N HIS A 137 9.02 -12.60 -12.28
CA HIS A 137 8.23 -13.03 -11.12
C HIS A 137 7.06 -12.06 -10.93
N THR A 138 5.82 -12.52 -11.07
CA THR A 138 4.64 -11.66 -10.94
C THR A 138 3.49 -12.35 -10.22
N GLY A 139 2.83 -11.62 -9.32
CA GLY A 139 1.57 -12.04 -8.67
C GLY A 139 0.34 -11.41 -9.33
N TYR A 140 0.48 -10.87 -10.54
CA TYR A 140 -0.56 -10.17 -11.30
C TYR A 140 -1.29 -9.05 -10.54
N ALA A 141 -0.61 -8.43 -9.57
CA ALA A 141 -1.15 -7.26 -8.89
C ALA A 141 -1.29 -6.09 -9.88
N PHE A 142 -2.51 -5.59 -10.05
CA PHE A 142 -2.81 -4.51 -11.00
C PHE A 142 -2.08 -3.22 -10.63
N ALA A 143 -1.35 -2.67 -11.60
CA ALA A 143 -0.71 -1.38 -11.57
C ALA A 143 -1.49 -0.41 -12.49
N PRO A 144 -2.16 0.62 -11.93
CA PRO A 144 -2.87 1.62 -12.73
C PRO A 144 -1.91 2.31 -13.72
N GLY A 145 -2.35 2.58 -14.94
CA GLY A 145 -1.53 3.21 -15.98
C GLY A 145 -2.37 3.84 -17.08
N ARG A 146 -1.71 4.43 -18.08
CA ARG A 146 -2.37 5.12 -19.20
C ARG A 146 -3.06 4.17 -20.18
N SER A 147 -2.61 2.92 -20.27
CA SER A 147 -3.19 1.93 -21.18
C SER A 147 -4.46 1.30 -20.60
N ALA A 148 -5.52 1.19 -21.42
CA ALA A 148 -6.78 0.55 -21.06
C ALA A 148 -6.63 -0.91 -20.59
N THR A 149 -5.57 -1.61 -21.02
CA THR A 149 -5.27 -2.99 -20.66
C THR A 149 -4.65 -3.16 -19.26
N GLY A 150 -4.28 -2.07 -18.60
CA GLY A 150 -3.57 -2.10 -17.32
C GLY A 150 -2.11 -2.60 -17.42
N ARG A 151 -1.45 -2.61 -16.25
CA ARG A 151 -0.10 -3.16 -16.04
C ARG A 151 -0.12 -4.12 -14.85
N TYR A 152 0.86 -4.99 -14.76
CA TYR A 152 1.07 -5.85 -13.59
C TYR A 152 2.41 -5.57 -12.95
N TYR A 153 2.47 -5.51 -11.63
CA TYR A 153 3.74 -5.39 -10.94
C TYR A 153 4.56 -6.69 -11.03
N ALA A 154 5.87 -6.59 -11.24
CA ALA A 154 6.77 -7.73 -11.36
C ALA A 154 8.18 -7.43 -10.84
N PHE A 155 8.88 -8.49 -10.44
CA PHE A 155 10.35 -8.53 -10.34
C PHE A 155 10.91 -9.15 -11.62
N ILE A 156 12.13 -8.76 -11.99
CA ILE A 156 12.76 -9.18 -13.23
C ILE A 156 14.16 -9.65 -12.90
N GLU A 157 14.42 -10.94 -13.08
CA GLU A 157 15.75 -11.51 -12.96
C GLU A 157 16.39 -11.55 -14.35
N THR A 158 17.51 -10.84 -14.51
CA THR A 158 18.25 -10.71 -15.76
C THR A 158 18.95 -12.02 -16.12
N HIS A 159 19.46 -12.13 -17.35
CA HIS A 159 20.13 -13.35 -17.84
C HIS A 159 21.38 -13.77 -17.03
N ASP A 160 21.96 -12.86 -16.26
CA ASP A 160 23.09 -13.07 -15.34
C ASP A 160 22.65 -13.28 -13.88
N GLY A 161 21.34 -13.45 -13.63
CA GLY A 161 20.79 -13.79 -12.31
C GLY A 161 20.65 -12.59 -11.35
N ARG A 162 20.64 -11.35 -11.86
CA ARG A 162 20.50 -10.14 -11.03
C ARG A 162 19.08 -9.59 -11.09
N ASP A 163 18.57 -9.05 -10.00
CA ASP A 163 17.31 -8.30 -10.06
C ASP A 163 17.50 -6.95 -10.76
N LEU A 164 16.68 -6.67 -11.77
CA LEU A 164 16.74 -5.45 -12.57
C LEU A 164 16.51 -4.18 -11.74
N GLY A 165 15.62 -4.22 -10.75
CA GLY A 165 15.36 -3.09 -9.86
C GLY A 165 16.61 -2.73 -9.05
N TYR A 166 17.28 -3.73 -8.48
CA TYR A 166 18.57 -3.55 -7.80
C TYR A 166 19.64 -2.97 -8.75
N VAL A 167 19.75 -3.51 -9.97
CA VAL A 167 20.67 -3.01 -11.01
C VAL A 167 20.39 -1.54 -11.33
N LEU A 168 19.11 -1.14 -11.48
CA LEU A 168 18.76 0.24 -11.81
C LEU A 168 19.10 1.23 -10.69
N ILE A 169 18.95 0.83 -9.41
CA ILE A 169 19.39 1.64 -8.27
C ILE A 169 20.92 1.76 -8.25
N GLU A 170 21.64 0.64 -8.45
CA GLU A 170 23.11 0.63 -8.50
C GLU A 170 23.66 1.60 -9.55
N GLN A 171 23.06 1.59 -10.75
CA GLN A 171 23.48 2.46 -11.85
C GLN A 171 23.02 3.92 -11.70
N GLY A 172 22.26 4.25 -10.65
CA GLY A 172 21.67 5.58 -10.47
C GLY A 172 20.68 5.94 -11.59
N LEU A 173 19.92 4.97 -12.09
CA LEU A 173 18.94 5.15 -13.16
C LEU A 173 17.49 5.06 -12.68
N ALA A 174 17.29 4.80 -11.38
CA ALA A 174 15.98 4.81 -10.73
C ALA A 174 16.08 5.38 -9.31
N ARG A 175 14.91 5.73 -8.75
CA ARG A 175 14.74 5.99 -7.31
C ARG A 175 13.93 4.87 -6.67
N ILE A 176 14.08 4.71 -5.35
CA ILE A 176 13.25 3.81 -4.54
C ILE A 176 11.85 4.44 -4.42
N HIS A 177 10.88 3.87 -5.11
CA HIS A 177 9.49 4.34 -5.14
C HIS A 177 8.55 3.28 -5.72
N GLY A 178 7.27 3.33 -5.35
CA GLY A 178 6.23 2.47 -5.94
C GLY A 178 5.71 1.41 -4.98
N LYS A 179 5.15 0.34 -5.53
CA LYS A 179 4.56 -0.76 -4.74
C LYS A 179 5.67 -1.65 -4.20
N THR A 180 5.50 -2.11 -2.96
CA THR A 180 6.40 -3.04 -2.27
C THR A 180 5.68 -4.34 -1.91
N ARG A 181 6.44 -5.42 -1.78
CA ARG A 181 6.04 -6.77 -1.35
C ARG A 181 7.29 -7.65 -1.12
N PRO A 182 7.24 -8.75 -0.36
CA PRO A 182 8.37 -9.69 -0.32
C PRO A 182 8.82 -10.08 -1.72
N ASP A 183 10.13 -10.22 -1.88
CA ASP A 183 10.78 -10.53 -3.16
C ASP A 183 10.59 -12.02 -3.55
N PRO A 184 11.11 -12.48 -4.70
CA PRO A 184 11.02 -13.89 -5.11
C PRO A 184 11.76 -14.88 -4.21
N HIS A 185 12.59 -14.41 -3.29
CA HIS A 185 13.36 -15.22 -2.33
C HIS A 185 12.77 -15.14 -0.92
N ASP A 186 11.53 -14.66 -0.80
CA ASP A 186 10.80 -14.44 0.46
C ASP A 186 11.48 -13.44 1.42
N THR A 187 12.38 -12.60 0.90
CA THR A 187 12.99 -11.51 1.67
C THR A 187 11.90 -10.51 2.07
N PRO A 188 11.77 -10.17 3.37
CA PRO A 188 10.79 -9.20 3.82
C PRO A 188 10.98 -7.82 3.15
N SER A 189 9.88 -7.12 2.89
CA SER A 189 9.92 -5.82 2.19
C SER A 189 10.75 -4.76 2.90
N GLU A 190 10.80 -4.80 4.24
CA GLU A 190 11.61 -3.86 5.02
C GLU A 190 13.11 -4.08 4.72
N THR A 191 13.55 -5.34 4.72
CA THR A 191 14.94 -5.72 4.41
C THR A 191 15.31 -5.34 2.98
N VAL A 192 14.44 -5.61 2.00
CA VAL A 192 14.66 -5.15 0.61
C VAL A 192 14.80 -3.62 0.54
N LEU A 193 14.01 -2.86 1.30
CA LEU A 193 14.12 -1.41 1.32
C LEU A 193 15.41 -0.91 1.96
N GLU A 194 15.88 -1.57 3.03
CA GLU A 194 17.17 -1.26 3.67
C GLU A 194 18.33 -1.50 2.69
N GLU A 195 18.36 -2.65 2.02
CA GLU A 195 19.38 -2.99 1.02
C GLU A 195 19.38 -1.99 -0.15
N LEU A 196 18.21 -1.65 -0.70
CA LEU A 196 18.11 -0.66 -1.76
C LEU A 196 18.55 0.73 -1.29
N GLN A 197 18.34 1.09 -0.01
CA GLN A 197 18.81 2.35 0.56
C GLN A 197 20.34 2.41 0.66
N ASP A 198 20.98 1.30 1.05
CA ASP A 198 22.44 1.19 1.06
C ASP A 198 23.00 1.33 -0.37
N MET A 199 22.43 0.61 -1.33
CA MET A 199 22.83 0.71 -2.74
C MET A 199 22.62 2.10 -3.32
N ARG A 200 21.50 2.75 -2.99
CA ARG A 200 21.26 4.14 -3.37
C ARG A 200 22.35 5.05 -2.81
N SER A 201 22.71 4.87 -1.54
CA SER A 201 23.75 5.69 -0.90
C SER A 201 25.11 5.51 -1.58
N ILE A 202 25.44 4.28 -1.97
CA ILE A 202 26.65 3.97 -2.75
C ILE A 202 26.57 4.64 -4.14
N ALA A 203 25.45 4.52 -4.85
CA ALA A 203 25.25 5.17 -6.16
C ALA A 203 25.39 6.70 -6.08
N MET A 204 24.86 7.31 -5.00
CA MET A 204 25.02 8.74 -4.72
C MET A 204 26.49 9.12 -4.51
N LEU A 205 27.20 8.39 -3.64
CA LEU A 205 28.61 8.66 -3.33
C LEU A 205 29.52 8.49 -4.56
N ASN A 206 29.18 7.55 -5.44
CA ASN A 206 29.90 7.29 -6.68
C ASN A 206 29.48 8.20 -7.84
N HIS A 207 28.55 9.12 -7.63
CA HIS A 207 28.01 9.98 -8.69
C HIS A 207 27.46 9.17 -9.88
N ALA A 208 26.87 7.99 -9.61
CA ALA A 208 26.37 7.10 -10.63
C ALA A 208 25.07 7.65 -11.26
N GLY A 209 24.98 7.56 -12.59
CA GLY A 209 23.79 7.95 -13.35
C GLY A 209 23.33 9.38 -13.02
N ILE A 210 22.04 9.53 -12.73
CA ILE A 210 21.42 10.83 -12.43
C ILE A 210 22.03 11.51 -11.20
N TRP A 211 22.59 10.73 -10.26
CA TRP A 211 23.21 11.30 -9.06
C TRP A 211 24.48 12.09 -9.37
N GLY A 212 25.11 11.87 -10.53
CA GLY A 212 26.24 12.66 -11.00
C GLY A 212 25.91 14.13 -11.29
N GLU A 213 24.63 14.47 -11.46
CA GLU A 213 24.17 15.85 -11.67
C GLU A 213 23.54 16.49 -10.42
N THR A 214 23.63 15.83 -9.27
CA THR A 214 23.12 16.35 -7.99
C THR A 214 23.88 17.61 -7.58
N ASP A 215 23.17 18.69 -7.24
CA ASP A 215 23.73 19.78 -6.41
C ASP A 215 23.33 19.53 -4.95
N PRO A 216 24.29 19.20 -4.06
CA PRO A 216 23.98 18.91 -2.65
C PRO A 216 23.29 20.06 -1.90
N ARG A 217 23.53 21.31 -2.32
CA ARG A 217 22.90 22.50 -1.70
C ARG A 217 21.42 22.55 -2.07
N LEU A 218 21.09 22.30 -3.33
CA LEU A 218 19.71 22.23 -3.80
C LEU A 218 18.99 21.01 -3.24
N LEU A 219 19.66 19.87 -3.13
CA LEU A 219 19.08 18.61 -2.63
C LEU A 219 18.42 18.81 -1.26
N SER A 220 19.15 19.40 -0.30
CA SER A 220 18.65 19.63 1.06
C SER A 220 17.44 20.57 1.08
N GLU A 221 17.52 21.68 0.33
CA GLU A 221 16.44 22.67 0.21
C GLU A 221 15.19 22.08 -0.46
N MET A 222 15.36 21.36 -1.58
CA MET A 222 14.29 20.69 -2.30
C MET A 222 13.60 19.62 -1.47
N HIS A 223 14.37 18.81 -0.72
CA HIS A 223 13.79 17.82 0.20
C HIS A 223 12.98 18.47 1.31
N LYS A 224 13.42 19.62 1.83
CA LYS A 224 12.64 20.39 2.81
C LYS A 224 11.32 20.87 2.20
N LEU A 225 11.38 21.51 1.03
CA LEU A 225 10.20 21.98 0.31
C LEU A 225 9.20 20.84 0.00
N GLN A 226 9.71 19.68 -0.42
CA GLN A 226 8.88 18.49 -0.68
C GLN A 226 8.18 18.01 0.59
N ARG A 227 8.88 17.94 1.74
CA ARG A 227 8.28 17.55 3.01
C ARG A 227 7.18 18.52 3.44
N GLU A 228 7.40 19.82 3.27
CA GLU A 228 6.42 20.86 3.60
C GLU A 228 5.17 20.73 2.72
N LYS A 229 5.34 20.62 1.40
CA LYS A 229 4.24 20.34 0.45
C LYS A 229 3.47 19.07 0.80
N ASP A 230 4.18 17.99 1.14
CA ASP A 230 3.56 16.72 1.50
C ASP A 230 2.75 16.82 2.80
N GLN A 231 3.28 17.54 3.80
CA GLN A 231 2.59 17.81 5.06
C GLN A 231 1.34 18.67 4.83
N GLU A 232 1.46 19.73 4.04
CA GLU A 232 0.33 20.58 3.66
C GLU A 232 -0.76 19.75 2.96
N ARG A 233 -0.40 18.98 1.93
CA ARG A 233 -1.31 18.09 1.19
C ARG A 233 -1.98 17.06 2.11
N LYS A 234 -1.22 16.43 3.02
CA LYS A 234 -1.77 15.50 4.02
C LYS A 234 -2.75 16.21 4.95
N SER A 235 -2.44 17.42 5.40
CA SER A 235 -3.30 18.22 6.28
C SER A 235 -4.59 18.62 5.57
N LEU A 236 -4.51 19.07 4.31
CA LEU A 236 -5.64 19.47 3.49
C LEU A 236 -6.55 18.27 3.22
N ARG A 237 -5.96 17.11 2.87
CA ARG A 237 -6.70 15.86 2.69
C ARG A 237 -7.40 15.44 3.98
N LYS A 238 -6.75 15.55 5.14
CA LYS A 238 -7.36 15.27 6.45
C LYS A 238 -8.54 16.21 6.72
N LYS A 239 -8.39 17.51 6.48
CA LYS A 239 -9.45 18.52 6.63
C LYS A 239 -10.63 18.24 5.70
N LEU A 240 -10.38 17.98 4.42
CA LEU A 240 -11.41 17.65 3.43
C LEU A 240 -12.14 16.34 3.76
N ASN A 241 -11.42 15.32 4.22
CA ASN A 241 -12.03 14.07 4.68
C ASN A 241 -12.85 14.27 5.96
N ALA A 242 -12.37 15.06 6.92
CA ALA A 242 -13.12 15.40 8.12
C ALA A 242 -14.40 16.17 7.78
N LYS A 243 -14.34 17.15 6.87
CA LYS A 243 -15.51 17.88 6.35
C LYS A 243 -16.49 16.97 5.61
N ARG A 244 -16.00 15.99 4.84
CA ARG A 244 -16.86 14.95 4.24
C ARG A 244 -17.49 14.01 5.27
N THR A 245 -16.92 13.93 6.48
CA THR A 245 -17.41 13.08 7.57
C THR A 245 -18.31 13.84 8.55
N SER A 246 -18.36 15.19 8.50
CA SER A 246 -19.28 15.96 9.33
C SER A 246 -20.70 15.83 8.78
N CYS A 247 -21.52 15.07 9.50
CA CYS A 247 -22.92 14.79 9.19
C CYS A 247 -23.83 15.92 9.70
N ASP A 248 -23.45 17.18 9.46
CA ASP A 248 -24.12 18.35 10.05
C ASP A 248 -25.58 18.45 9.58
N GLU A 249 -25.90 17.90 8.41
CA GLU A 249 -27.26 17.66 7.93
C GLU A 249 -27.40 16.24 7.37
N PRO A 250 -28.23 15.36 7.98
CA PRO A 250 -28.45 14.01 7.47
C PRO A 250 -29.09 14.02 6.08
N ILE A 251 -28.47 13.32 5.14
CA ILE A 251 -28.94 13.19 3.76
C ILE A 251 -30.03 12.13 3.67
N ASP A 252 -31.20 12.50 3.16
CA ASP A 252 -32.31 11.57 2.98
C ASP A 252 -32.10 10.66 1.76
N LEU A 253 -32.07 9.35 1.99
CA LEU A 253 -31.79 8.36 0.95
C LEU A 253 -32.80 8.33 -0.17
N ASN A 254 -34.06 8.68 0.08
CA ASN A 254 -35.14 8.58 -0.90
C ASN A 254 -35.24 9.84 -1.78
N THR A 255 -34.77 10.99 -1.30
CA THR A 255 -34.97 12.29 -1.97
C THR A 255 -33.67 12.96 -2.43
N ALA A 256 -32.51 12.59 -1.87
CA ALA A 256 -31.24 13.22 -2.21
C ALA A 256 -30.88 13.14 -3.70
N SER A 257 -30.21 14.17 -4.23
CA SER A 257 -29.64 14.10 -5.58
C SER A 257 -28.39 13.20 -5.60
N THR A 258 -28.01 12.75 -6.79
CA THR A 258 -26.74 12.02 -7.00
C THR A 258 -25.54 12.80 -6.51
N ASP A 259 -25.55 14.13 -6.67
CA ASP A 259 -24.43 14.99 -6.27
C ASP A 259 -24.36 15.13 -4.75
N HIS A 260 -25.50 15.18 -4.08
CA HIS A 260 -25.55 15.21 -2.62
C HIS A 260 -25.04 13.88 -2.03
N LEU A 261 -25.44 12.74 -2.61
CA LEU A 261 -24.94 11.41 -2.20
C LEU A 261 -23.43 11.26 -2.43
N GLN A 262 -22.86 11.88 -3.46
CA GLN A 262 -21.40 11.85 -3.72
C GLN A 262 -20.57 12.64 -2.69
N GLN A 263 -21.21 13.45 -1.84
CA GLN A 263 -20.53 14.14 -0.74
C GLN A 263 -20.21 13.18 0.41
N LEU A 264 -20.95 12.06 0.51
CA LEU A 264 -20.74 11.04 1.53
C LEU A 264 -19.37 10.35 1.37
N PRO A 265 -18.70 10.02 2.48
CA PRO A 265 -17.41 9.37 2.43
C PRO A 265 -17.55 7.99 1.76
N ARG A 266 -16.67 7.70 0.79
CA ARG A 266 -16.62 6.43 0.02
C ARG A 266 -17.80 6.20 -0.92
N ILE A 267 -18.64 7.19 -1.17
CA ILE A 267 -19.67 7.16 -2.20
C ILE A 267 -19.18 7.97 -3.41
N GLY A 268 -18.79 7.27 -4.47
CA GLY A 268 -18.45 7.88 -5.76
C GLY A 268 -19.63 7.84 -6.73
N LYS A 269 -19.46 8.44 -7.91
CA LYS A 269 -20.48 8.54 -8.97
C LYS A 269 -21.25 7.24 -9.22
N VAL A 270 -20.53 6.12 -9.35
CA VAL A 270 -21.13 4.78 -9.60
C VAL A 270 -22.06 4.39 -8.44
N ARG A 271 -21.57 4.46 -7.19
CA ARG A 271 -22.35 4.07 -6.01
C ARG A 271 -23.54 5.00 -5.78
N ALA A 272 -23.36 6.30 -5.99
CA ALA A 272 -24.45 7.27 -5.90
C ALA A 272 -25.57 6.96 -6.91
N ALA A 273 -25.21 6.64 -8.16
CA ALA A 273 -26.18 6.22 -9.16
C ALA A 273 -26.90 4.92 -8.76
N THR A 274 -26.17 3.93 -8.23
CA THR A 274 -26.78 2.69 -7.73
C THR A 274 -27.74 2.91 -6.56
N ILE A 275 -27.41 3.83 -5.65
CA ILE A 275 -28.30 4.22 -4.55
C ILE A 275 -29.58 4.85 -5.10
N VAL A 276 -29.49 5.78 -6.05
CA VAL A 276 -30.69 6.39 -6.65
C VAL A 276 -31.55 5.36 -7.37
N ALA A 277 -30.93 4.44 -8.11
CA ALA A 277 -31.64 3.39 -8.84
C ALA A 277 -32.33 2.35 -7.93
N GLY A 278 -31.85 2.18 -6.69
CA GLY A 278 -32.38 1.20 -5.74
C GLY A 278 -33.47 1.72 -4.80
N ARG A 279 -33.99 2.94 -5.02
CA ARG A 279 -35.07 3.53 -4.22
C ARG A 279 -36.42 2.82 -4.45
N PRO A 280 -37.33 2.83 -3.47
CA PRO A 280 -37.21 3.44 -2.14
C PRO A 280 -36.54 2.52 -1.10
N TYR A 281 -35.88 3.14 -0.12
CA TYR A 281 -35.32 2.48 1.06
C TYR A 281 -36.23 2.67 2.26
N GLN A 282 -36.36 1.63 3.09
CA GLN A 282 -37.13 1.69 4.34
C GLN A 282 -36.23 2.03 5.53
N SER A 283 -34.95 1.71 5.44
CA SER A 283 -33.95 1.99 6.45
C SER A 283 -32.60 2.29 5.82
N VAL A 284 -31.72 2.94 6.58
CA VAL A 284 -30.33 3.16 6.14
C VAL A 284 -29.60 1.83 5.91
N ASP A 285 -30.01 0.76 6.60
CA ASP A 285 -29.37 -0.56 6.53
C ASP A 285 -29.64 -1.30 5.22
N ASP A 286 -30.67 -0.89 4.47
CA ASP A 286 -30.96 -1.44 3.15
C ASP A 286 -29.81 -1.18 2.16
N LEU A 287 -28.96 -0.17 2.42
CA LEU A 287 -27.77 0.08 1.60
C LEU A 287 -26.75 -1.05 1.62
N SER A 288 -26.76 -1.94 2.64
CA SER A 288 -25.89 -3.12 2.68
C SER A 288 -26.13 -4.09 1.52
N LYS A 289 -27.31 -4.02 0.87
CA LYS A 289 -27.67 -4.82 -0.29
C LYS A 289 -26.98 -4.34 -1.58
N ILE A 290 -26.40 -3.14 -1.57
CA ILE A 290 -25.74 -2.56 -2.74
C ILE A 290 -24.31 -3.09 -2.87
N PRO A 291 -23.92 -3.69 -4.00
CA PRO A 291 -22.56 -4.13 -4.26
C PRO A 291 -21.54 -3.01 -4.02
N GLY A 292 -20.57 -3.27 -3.13
CA GLY A 292 -19.54 -2.32 -2.75
C GLY A 292 -19.85 -1.43 -1.53
N ILE A 293 -21.05 -1.50 -0.96
CA ILE A 293 -21.38 -0.91 0.34
C ILE A 293 -21.41 -2.01 1.40
N GLY A 294 -20.23 -2.44 1.85
CA GLY A 294 -20.10 -3.37 2.97
C GLY A 294 -20.25 -2.68 4.33
N GLU A 295 -20.28 -3.47 5.40
CA GLU A 295 -20.44 -3.04 6.80
C GLU A 295 -19.52 -1.87 7.18
N LYS A 296 -18.23 -1.93 6.82
CA LYS A 296 -17.25 -0.86 7.08
C LYS A 296 -17.56 0.46 6.37
N THR A 297 -18.22 0.42 5.22
CA THR A 297 -18.65 1.62 4.49
C THR A 297 -19.94 2.14 5.10
N LEU A 298 -20.91 1.24 5.32
CA LEU A 298 -22.20 1.56 5.93
C LEU A 298 -22.02 2.23 7.30
N ALA A 299 -21.17 1.68 8.18
CA ALA A 299 -20.89 2.25 9.49
C ALA A 299 -20.34 3.69 9.43
N LYS A 300 -19.61 4.06 8.37
CA LYS A 300 -19.06 5.41 8.20
C LYS A 300 -20.06 6.42 7.63
N ILE A 301 -21.01 5.97 6.82
CA ILE A 301 -22.00 6.84 6.18
C ILE A 301 -23.31 6.90 6.97
N ARG A 302 -23.62 5.88 7.78
CA ARG A 302 -24.86 5.78 8.56
C ARG A 302 -25.17 7.05 9.38
N PRO A 303 -24.21 7.69 10.07
CA PRO A 303 -24.49 8.91 10.83
C PRO A 303 -24.90 10.11 9.95
N CYS A 304 -24.59 10.07 8.65
CA CYS A 304 -24.87 11.12 7.68
C CYS A 304 -26.13 10.85 6.86
N LEU A 305 -26.90 9.82 7.20
CA LEU A 305 -28.03 9.36 6.40
C LEU A 305 -29.29 9.34 7.24
N THR A 306 -30.40 9.66 6.58
CA THR A 306 -31.74 9.49 7.12
C THR A 306 -32.63 8.84 6.06
N VAL A 307 -33.76 8.30 6.51
CA VAL A 307 -34.84 7.86 5.63
C VAL A 307 -36.07 8.58 6.13
N ARG A 308 -36.64 9.45 5.28
CA ARG A 308 -37.96 10.04 5.52
C ARG A 308 -38.94 9.36 4.57
N ASN A 309 -40.08 8.97 5.12
CA ASN A 309 -41.21 8.43 4.36
C ASN A 309 -42.04 9.56 3.78
#